data_AF-A0A146IBR4-F1
#
_entry.id   AF-A0A146IBR4-F1
#
_cell.length_a   1.000
_cell.length_b   1.000
_cell.length_c   1.000
_cell.angle_alpha   90.00
_cell.angle_beta   90.00
_cell.angle_gamma   90.00
#
_symmetry.space_group_name_H-M   'P 1'
#
loop_
_entity.id
_entity.type
_entity.pdbx_description
1 polymer ?
#
loop_
_entity_poly.entity_id
_entity_poly.type
_entity_poly.pdbx_seq_one_letter_code
_entity_poly.pdbx_strand_id
1 'polypeptide(L)'
;MADFTDSEVFLAFSTYATIVILKMMFMSPLTAYFRITRKAFANIEDTQMGKTPDEKKKMLRVNEDVERVRRCHQNDIENVIPFVLVGFLYTLTGPELSTALLLFRLFVGSRFVHSFVYVMAWPQPSRGLSFFVGLCATVCMAYHVLAAGLRL
;
A
#
# COMPACT_ATOMS: atom_id res chain seq x y z
N MET A 1 10.50 -27.77 17.93
CA MET A 1 9.52 -26.92 17.22
C MET A 1 10.12 -25.55 16.96
N ALA A 2 11.27 -25.52 16.27
CA ALA A 2 11.92 -24.33 15.77
C ALA A 2 12.34 -24.73 14.35
N ASP A 3 11.65 -24.25 13.31
CA ASP A 3 11.98 -24.71 11.94
C ASP A 3 11.44 -23.85 10.78
N PHE A 4 10.43 -22.99 11.00
CA PHE A 4 9.93 -22.08 9.95
C PHE A 4 10.13 -20.60 10.28
N THR A 5 10.06 -20.24 11.57
CA THR A 5 10.22 -18.86 12.04
C THR A 5 11.67 -18.38 12.06
N ASP A 6 12.64 -19.29 12.05
CA ASP A 6 14.08 -18.99 12.07
C ASP A 6 14.69 -18.88 10.66
N SER A 7 13.88 -19.07 9.62
CA SER A 7 14.28 -18.78 8.24
C SER A 7 14.58 -17.28 8.11
N GLU A 8 15.82 -16.94 7.76
CA GLU A 8 16.25 -15.56 7.52
C GLU A 8 15.35 -14.87 6.48
N VAL A 9 14.83 -15.64 5.52
CA VAL A 9 13.87 -15.18 4.49
C VAL A 9 12.53 -14.82 5.11
N PHE A 10 12.01 -15.65 6.02
CA PHE A 10 10.74 -15.40 6.69
C PHE A 10 10.83 -14.18 7.62
N LEU A 11 11.94 -14.04 8.37
CA LEU A 11 12.17 -12.88 9.23
C LEU A 11 12.25 -11.58 8.41
N ALA A 12 12.98 -11.62 7.28
CA ALA A 12 13.06 -10.50 6.36
C ALA A 12 11.68 -10.18 5.77
N PHE A 13 10.94 -11.18 5.30
CA PHE A 13 9.59 -10.98 4.77
C PHE A 13 8.67 -10.35 5.82
N SER A 14 8.65 -10.88 7.05
CA SER A 14 7.81 -10.38 8.14
C SER A 14 8.11 -8.91 8.46
N THR A 15 9.38 -8.51 8.48
CA THR A 15 9.77 -7.11 8.70
C THR A 15 9.31 -6.21 7.56
N TYR A 16 9.56 -6.56 6.30
CA TYR A 16 9.12 -5.75 5.16
C TYR A 16 7.59 -5.70 5.00
N ALA A 17 6.91 -6.83 5.20
CA ALA A 17 5.45 -6.89 5.19
C ALA A 17 4.85 -5.99 6.27
N THR A 18 5.38 -6.04 7.49
CA THR A 18 4.95 -5.18 8.60
C THR A 18 5.16 -3.70 8.29
N ILE A 19 6.30 -3.32 7.70
CA ILE A 19 6.57 -1.93 7.31
C ILE A 19 5.52 -1.42 6.32
N VAL A 20 5.19 -2.21 5.31
CA VAL A 20 4.22 -1.81 4.27
C VAL A 20 2.79 -1.78 4.82
N ILE A 21 2.43 -2.74 5.69
CA ILE A 21 1.14 -2.75 6.38
C ILE A 21 1.01 -1.52 7.29
N LEU A 22 2.03 -1.20 8.07
CA LEU A 22 2.04 0.00 8.92
C LEU A 22 1.86 1.26 8.07
N LYS A 23 2.57 1.38 6.96
CA LYS A 23 2.41 2.49 6.02
C LYS A 23 0.97 2.57 5.48
N MET A 24 0.36 1.44 5.14
CA MET A 24 -1.05 1.40 4.71
C MET A 24 -1.98 1.84 5.86
N MET A 25 -1.72 1.41 7.10
CA MET A 25 -2.48 1.85 8.28
C MET A 25 -2.35 3.36 8.50
N PHE A 26 -1.18 3.96 8.31
CA PHE A 26 -0.97 5.41 8.42
C PHE A 26 -1.69 6.24 7.35
N MET A 27 -2.02 5.67 6.18
CA MET A 27 -2.78 6.38 5.14
C MET A 27 -4.25 6.64 5.54
N SER A 28 -4.83 5.80 6.40
CA SER A 28 -6.20 6.00 6.92
C SER A 28 -6.34 7.26 7.79
N PRO A 29 -5.57 7.47 8.87
CA PRO A 29 -5.63 8.70 9.66
C PRO A 29 -5.17 9.92 8.87
N LEU A 30 -4.27 9.77 7.90
CA LEU A 30 -3.91 10.88 7.00
C LEU A 30 -5.13 11.35 6.18
N THR A 31 -5.93 10.42 5.67
CA THR A 31 -7.19 10.75 4.98
C THR A 31 -8.16 11.46 5.92
N ALA A 32 -8.30 10.99 7.16
CA ALA A 32 -9.14 11.64 8.18
C ALA A 32 -8.64 13.06 8.51
N TYR A 33 -7.32 13.24 8.65
CA TYR A 33 -6.70 14.55 8.88
C TYR A 33 -7.03 15.53 7.75
N PHE A 34 -6.89 15.13 6.48
CA PHE A 34 -7.25 16.00 5.35
C PHE A 34 -8.75 16.29 5.31
N ARG A 35 -9.62 15.34 5.66
CA ARG A 35 -11.08 15.58 5.76
C ARG A 35 -11.41 16.64 6.79
N ILE A 36 -10.82 16.56 7.98
CA ILE A 36 -11.03 17.50 9.08
C ILE A 36 -10.45 18.88 8.72
N THR A 37 -9.19 18.95 8.28
CA THR A 37 -8.51 20.21 7.95
C THR A 37 -9.17 20.94 6.77
N ARG A 38 -9.65 20.20 5.75
CA ARG A 38 -10.34 20.79 4.59
C ARG A 38 -11.84 20.98 4.79
N LYS A 39 -12.39 20.55 5.94
CA LYS A 39 -13.84 20.52 6.26
C LYS A 39 -14.65 19.92 5.11
N ALA A 40 -14.16 18.82 4.57
CA ALA A 40 -14.70 18.15 3.39
C ALA A 40 -15.10 16.73 3.79
N PHE A 41 -16.37 16.59 4.16
CA PHE A 41 -16.94 15.33 4.65
C PHE A 41 -17.74 14.66 3.53
N ALA A 42 -17.70 13.33 3.50
CA ALA A 42 -18.48 12.54 2.55
C ALA A 42 -19.93 12.36 3.02
N ASN A 43 -20.13 12.39 4.34
CA ASN A 43 -21.37 12.02 4.96
C ASN A 43 -22.00 13.19 5.72
N ILE A 44 -23.34 13.19 5.80
CA ILE A 44 -24.11 14.29 6.41
C ILE A 44 -23.94 14.28 7.94
N GLU A 45 -23.81 13.11 8.55
CA GLU A 45 -23.59 12.96 10.00
C GLU A 45 -22.29 13.63 10.48
N ASP A 46 -21.25 13.63 9.65
CA ASP A 46 -19.96 14.23 9.97
C ASP A 46 -19.97 15.77 9.83
N THR A 47 -21.04 16.34 9.26
CA THR A 47 -21.20 17.80 9.12
C THR A 47 -21.80 18.48 10.36
N GLN A 48 -22.00 17.76 11.46
CA GLN A 48 -22.55 18.34 12.69
C GLN A 48 -21.70 19.47 13.29
N MET A 49 -20.43 19.59 12.88
CA MET A 49 -19.58 20.75 13.21
C MET A 49 -20.03 22.06 12.54
N GLY A 50 -20.86 22.01 11.49
CA GLY A 50 -21.48 23.19 10.88
C GLY A 50 -22.64 23.71 11.72
N LYS A 51 -22.58 24.99 12.12
CA LYS A 51 -23.59 25.60 13.01
C LYS A 51 -24.87 25.97 12.25
N THR A 52 -24.77 26.21 10.94
CA THR A 52 -25.92 26.53 10.07
C THR A 52 -26.16 25.48 8.98
N PRO A 53 -27.41 25.29 8.51
CA PRO A 53 -27.73 24.35 7.43
C PRO A 53 -26.93 24.57 6.14
N ASP A 54 -26.64 25.83 5.82
CA ASP A 54 -25.84 26.22 4.65
C ASP A 54 -24.35 25.89 4.82
N GLU A 55 -23.82 25.96 6.05
CA GLU A 55 -22.46 25.49 6.35
C GLU A 55 -22.37 23.96 6.22
N LYS A 56 -23.39 23.22 6.67
CA LYS A 56 -23.44 21.76 6.51
C LYS A 56 -23.43 21.36 5.04
N LYS A 57 -24.22 22.03 4.19
CA LYS A 57 -24.20 21.84 2.73
C LYS A 57 -22.84 22.18 2.11
N LYS A 58 -22.17 23.24 2.57
CA LYS A 58 -20.82 23.61 2.09
C LYS A 58 -19.72 22.64 2.55
N MET A 59 -19.93 21.93 3.66
CA MET A 59 -19.01 20.90 4.18
C MET A 59 -19.18 19.54 3.48
N LEU A 60 -20.36 19.27 2.91
CA LEU A 60 -20.63 18.17 1.96
C LEU A 60 -20.05 18.51 0.59
N ARG A 61 -18.73 18.61 0.53
CA ARG A 61 -18.01 18.83 -0.72
C ARG A 61 -16.94 17.79 -0.92
N VAL A 62 -16.80 17.37 -2.17
CA VAL A 62 -15.67 16.60 -2.62
C VAL A 62 -14.46 17.53 -2.67
N ASN A 63 -13.39 17.18 -1.96
CA ASN A 63 -12.12 17.89 -2.03
C ASN A 63 -11.10 17.02 -2.75
N GLU A 64 -10.43 17.59 -3.75
CA GLU A 64 -9.49 16.86 -4.60
C GLU A 64 -8.32 16.25 -3.81
N ASP A 65 -7.83 16.93 -2.75
CA ASP A 65 -6.76 16.42 -1.90
C ASP A 65 -7.21 15.17 -1.13
N VAL A 66 -8.45 15.18 -0.62
CA VAL A 66 -9.02 14.04 0.12
C VAL A 66 -9.21 12.83 -0.80
N GLU A 67 -9.72 13.06 -2.02
CA GLU A 67 -9.86 11.99 -3.01
C GLU A 67 -8.50 11.47 -3.50
N ARG A 68 -7.49 12.33 -3.54
CA ARG A 68 -6.13 11.93 -3.90
C ARG A 68 -5.57 10.97 -2.86
N VAL A 69 -5.65 11.30 -1.57
CA VAL A 69 -5.19 10.38 -0.50
C VAL A 69 -6.02 9.10 -0.49
N ARG A 70 -7.34 9.18 -0.70
CA ARG A 70 -8.21 7.99 -0.79
C ARG A 70 -7.83 7.07 -1.96
N ARG A 71 -7.54 7.63 -3.15
CA ARG A 71 -7.07 6.84 -4.31
C ARG A 71 -5.69 6.23 -4.07
N CYS A 72 -4.79 6.95 -3.39
CA CYS A 72 -3.51 6.40 -2.98
C CYS A 72 -3.69 5.21 -2.02
N HIS A 73 -4.59 5.34 -1.04
CA HIS A 73 -4.89 4.27 -0.08
C HIS A 73 -5.52 3.06 -0.76
N GLN A 74 -6.47 3.27 -1.68
CA GLN A 74 -7.06 2.18 -2.48
C GLN A 74 -5.99 1.44 -3.30
N ASN A 75 -5.10 2.18 -3.97
CA ASN A 75 -4.01 1.55 -4.71
C ASN A 75 -3.03 0.80 -3.78
N ASP A 76 -2.78 1.29 -2.57
CA ASP A 76 -2.03 0.54 -1.57
C ASP A 76 -2.74 -0.77 -1.22
N ILE A 77 -4.03 -0.76 -0.94
CA ILE A 77 -4.81 -1.99 -0.65
C ILE A 77 -4.69 -3.00 -1.81
N GLU A 78 -4.90 -2.54 -3.05
CA GLU A 78 -4.88 -3.38 -4.25
C GLU A 78 -3.51 -4.02 -4.53
N ASN A 79 -2.40 -3.45 -4.04
CA ASN A 79 -1.05 -3.97 -4.29
C ASN A 79 -0.42 -4.67 -3.07
N VAL A 80 -0.67 -4.13 -1.87
CA VAL A 80 -0.10 -4.66 -0.62
C VAL A 80 -0.74 -5.99 -0.27
N ILE A 81 -2.05 -6.17 -0.48
CA ILE A 81 -2.71 -7.46 -0.19
C ILE A 81 -2.12 -8.59 -1.05
N PRO A 82 -2.03 -8.47 -2.39
CA PRO A 82 -1.36 -9.49 -3.20
C PRO A 82 0.09 -9.73 -2.80
N PHE A 83 0.85 -8.67 -2.49
CA PHE A 83 2.24 -8.81 -2.07
C PHE A 83 2.39 -9.60 -0.77
N VAL A 84 1.55 -9.34 0.24
CA VAL A 84 1.61 -10.07 1.51
C VAL A 84 1.24 -11.54 1.30
N LEU A 85 0.21 -11.83 0.51
CA LEU A 85 -0.21 -13.20 0.24
C LEU A 85 0.83 -13.98 -0.59
N VAL A 86 1.26 -13.42 -1.72
CA VAL A 86 2.24 -14.05 -2.60
C VAL A 86 3.61 -14.12 -1.93
N GLY A 87 4.02 -13.07 -1.23
CA GLY A 87 5.29 -13.04 -0.50
C GLY A 87 5.34 -14.08 0.60
N PHE A 88 4.22 -14.29 1.32
CA PHE A 88 4.12 -15.38 2.30
C PHE A 88 4.30 -16.75 1.63
N LEU A 89 3.56 -17.02 0.54
CA LEU A 89 3.71 -18.27 -0.22
C LEU A 89 5.14 -18.45 -0.76
N TYR A 90 5.78 -17.36 -1.20
CA TYR A 90 7.15 -17.37 -1.69
C TYR A 90 8.16 -17.69 -0.59
N THR A 91 7.94 -17.29 0.66
CA THR A 91 8.83 -17.73 1.76
C THR A 91 8.77 -19.24 2.00
N LEU A 92 7.65 -19.89 1.67
CA LEU A 92 7.49 -21.34 1.83
C LEU A 92 8.19 -22.14 0.74
N THR A 93 8.56 -21.53 -0.39
CA THR A 93 9.25 -22.24 -1.48
C THR A 93 10.76 -22.36 -1.27
N GLY A 94 11.29 -21.90 -0.13
CA GLY A 94 12.72 -21.91 0.17
C GLY A 94 13.61 -21.16 -0.84
N PRO A 95 13.27 -19.92 -1.24
CA PRO A 95 14.04 -19.18 -2.24
C PRO A 95 15.38 -18.70 -1.69
N GLU A 96 16.29 -18.35 -2.60
CA GLU A 96 17.55 -17.70 -2.23
C GLU A 96 17.30 -16.36 -1.51
N LEU A 97 17.95 -16.18 -0.35
CA LEU A 97 17.82 -15.00 0.50
C LEU A 97 18.10 -13.69 -0.25
N SER A 98 19.16 -13.65 -1.05
CA SER A 98 19.57 -12.47 -1.82
C SER A 98 18.45 -11.97 -2.73
N THR A 99 17.85 -12.90 -3.47
CA THR A 99 16.78 -12.63 -4.44
C THR A 99 15.50 -12.21 -3.73
N ALA A 100 15.14 -12.89 -2.63
CA ALA A 100 13.98 -12.54 -1.82
C ALA A 100 14.09 -11.12 -1.24
N LEU A 101 15.24 -10.80 -0.64
CA LEU A 101 15.52 -9.46 -0.08
C LEU A 101 15.42 -8.37 -1.14
N LEU A 102 15.96 -8.62 -2.34
CA LEU A 102 15.90 -7.68 -3.45
C LEU A 102 14.46 -7.41 -3.87
N LEU A 103 13.65 -8.45 -4.06
CA LEU A 103 12.23 -8.31 -4.44
C LEU A 103 11.41 -7.58 -3.37
N PHE A 104 11.63 -7.90 -2.08
CA PHE A 104 10.96 -7.20 -0.99
C PHE A 104 11.35 -5.73 -0.91
N ARG A 105 12.64 -5.40 -1.02
CA ARG A 105 13.13 -4.02 -1.00
C ARG A 105 12.62 -3.22 -2.20
N LEU A 106 12.63 -3.81 -3.39
CA LEU A 106 12.10 -3.17 -4.60
C LEU A 106 10.62 -2.86 -4.46
N PHE A 107 9.82 -3.81 -3.97
CA PHE A 107 8.39 -3.59 -3.74
C PHE A 107 8.16 -2.48 -2.71
N VAL A 108 8.79 -2.58 -1.54
CA VAL A 108 8.64 -1.60 -0.45
C VAL A 108 9.05 -0.21 -0.95
N GLY A 109 10.23 -0.08 -1.55
CA GLY A 109 10.74 1.19 -2.08
C GLY A 109 9.81 1.77 -3.15
N SER A 110 9.36 0.96 -4.10
CA SER A 110 8.36 1.35 -5.11
C SER A 110 7.09 1.90 -4.45
N ARG A 111 6.54 1.24 -3.42
CA ARG A 111 5.32 1.69 -2.74
C ARG A 111 5.49 3.00 -1.99
N PHE A 112 6.65 3.24 -1.38
CA PHE A 112 6.95 4.53 -0.74
C PHE A 112 7.04 5.65 -1.77
N VAL A 113 7.78 5.42 -2.87
CA VAL A 113 7.88 6.39 -3.97
C VAL A 113 6.51 6.66 -4.58
N HIS A 114 5.73 5.61 -4.89
CA HIS A 114 4.40 5.75 -5.45
C HIS A 114 3.52 6.65 -4.58
N SER A 115 3.47 6.40 -3.26
CA SER A 115 2.69 7.22 -2.35
C SER A 115 3.18 8.66 -2.23
N PHE A 116 4.49 8.87 -2.16
CA PHE A 116 5.05 10.22 -2.09
C PHE A 116 4.71 11.03 -3.35
N VAL A 117 4.94 10.44 -4.52
CA VAL A 117 4.64 11.02 -5.82
C VAL A 117 3.13 11.28 -5.99
N TYR A 118 2.29 10.38 -5.47
CA TYR A 118 0.84 10.53 -5.52
C TYR A 118 0.34 11.68 -4.66
N VAL A 119 0.86 11.82 -3.42
CA VAL A 119 0.47 12.90 -2.50
C VAL A 119 1.00 14.26 -2.97
N MET A 120 2.26 14.32 -3.43
CA MET A 120 2.92 15.54 -3.94
C MET A 120 2.44 15.99 -5.32
N ALA A 121 1.51 15.25 -5.95
CA ALA A 121 0.97 15.55 -7.28
C ALA A 121 2.05 15.74 -8.36
N TRP A 122 3.10 14.92 -8.32
CA TRP A 122 4.16 15.00 -9.32
C TRP A 122 3.60 14.71 -10.72
N PRO A 123 4.09 15.38 -11.78
CA PRO A 123 3.71 15.06 -13.15
C PRO A 123 3.92 13.58 -13.48
N GLN A 124 3.02 13.02 -14.31
CA GLN A 124 3.27 11.74 -14.98
C GLN A 124 4.62 11.84 -15.71
N PRO A 125 5.47 10.79 -15.77
CA PRO A 125 5.16 9.35 -15.68
C PRO A 125 5.57 8.64 -14.38
N SER A 126 6.07 9.37 -13.39
CA SER A 126 6.65 8.82 -12.15
C SER A 126 5.71 7.87 -11.38
N ARG A 127 4.40 8.16 -11.38
CA ARG A 127 3.37 7.28 -10.80
C ARG A 127 3.25 5.94 -11.52
N GLY A 128 3.22 5.96 -12.85
CA GLY A 128 3.11 4.74 -13.66
C GLY A 128 4.36 3.88 -13.54
N LEU A 129 5.55 4.49 -13.58
CA LEU A 129 6.82 3.79 -13.44
C LEU A 129 6.95 3.12 -12.06
N SER A 130 6.67 3.85 -10.98
CA SER A 130 6.73 3.28 -9.64
C SER A 130 5.73 2.13 -9.47
N PHE A 131 4.50 2.27 -9.96
CA PHE A 131 3.51 1.18 -9.97
C PHE A 131 4.03 -0.05 -10.74
N PHE A 132 4.59 0.14 -11.93
CA PHE A 132 5.08 -0.96 -12.76
C PHE A 132 6.21 -1.74 -12.07
N VAL A 133 7.14 -1.05 -11.42
CA VAL A 133 8.22 -1.69 -10.64
C VAL A 133 7.65 -2.57 -9.52
N GLY A 134 6.64 -2.08 -8.80
CA GLY A 134 5.99 -2.84 -7.73
C GLY A 134 5.24 -4.06 -8.28
N LEU A 135 4.50 -3.88 -9.38
CA LEU A 135 3.78 -4.96 -10.06
C LEU A 135 4.73 -6.06 -10.56
N CYS A 136 5.83 -5.68 -11.22
CA CYS A 136 6.84 -6.63 -11.68
C CYS A 136 7.43 -7.44 -10.53
N ALA A 137 7.73 -6.81 -9.38
CA ALA A 137 8.24 -7.53 -8.21
C ALA A 137 7.22 -8.59 -7.71
N THR A 138 5.94 -8.24 -7.63
CA THR A 138 4.88 -9.17 -7.22
C THR A 138 4.67 -10.30 -8.23
N VAL A 139 4.68 -9.99 -9.53
CA VAL A 139 4.53 -10.99 -10.61
C VAL A 139 5.72 -11.95 -10.63
N CYS A 140 6.95 -11.47 -10.44
CA CYS A 140 8.13 -12.33 -10.34
C CYS A 140 8.00 -13.32 -9.19
N MET A 141 7.61 -12.87 -8.00
CA MET A 141 7.39 -13.77 -6.86
C MET A 141 6.26 -14.77 -7.14
N ALA A 142 5.15 -14.33 -7.75
CA ALA A 142 4.04 -15.21 -8.11
C ALA A 142 4.47 -16.29 -9.11
N TYR A 143 5.30 -15.92 -10.08
CA TYR A 143 5.87 -16.86 -11.04
C TYR A 143 6.74 -17.92 -10.35
N HIS A 144 7.62 -17.52 -9.43
CA HIS A 144 8.43 -18.48 -8.68
C HIS A 144 7.59 -19.43 -7.81
N VAL A 145 6.55 -18.91 -7.16
CA VAL A 145 5.60 -19.73 -6.39
C VAL A 145 4.90 -20.75 -7.29
N LEU A 146 4.43 -20.32 -8.48
CA LEU A 146 3.78 -21.21 -9.44
C LEU A 146 4.74 -22.24 -10.01
N ALA A 147 5.96 -21.87 -10.36
CA ALA A 147 6.97 -22.80 -10.87
C ALA A 147 7.31 -23.88 -9.84
N ALA A 148 7.54 -23.48 -8.58
CA ALA A 148 7.79 -24.41 -7.49
C ALA A 148 6.59 -25.35 -7.24
N GLY A 149 5.36 -24.83 -7.26
CA GLY A 149 4.15 -25.63 -7.08
C GLY A 149 3.86 -26.60 -8.23
N LEU A 150 4.13 -26.18 -9.47
CA LEU A 150 3.96 -27.00 -10.68
C LEU A 150 5.14 -27.95 -10.94
N ARG A 151 6.22 -27.87 -10.13
CA ARG A 151 7.47 -28.62 -10.33
C ARG A 151 8.06 -28.47 -11.73
N LEU A 152 7.90 -27.27 -12.31
CA LEU A 152 8.62 -26.84 -13.53
C LEU A 152 10.03 -26.42 -13.15
#